data_AF-A0A1M6MDF9-F1
#
_entry.id   AF-A0A1M6MDF9-F1
#
_cell.length_a   1.000
_cell.length_b   1.000
_cell.length_c   1.000
_cell.angle_alpha   90.00
_cell.angle_beta   90.00
_cell.angle_gamma   90.00
#
_symmetry.space_group_name_H-M   'P 1'
#
loop_
_entity.id
_entity.type
_entity.pdbx_description
1 polymer ?
#
loop_
_entity_poly.entity_id
_entity_poly.type
_entity_poly.pdbx_seq_one_letter_code
_entity_poly.pdbx_strand_id
1 'polypeptide(L)'
;MEKEYELIDNEERHQYEFHVEKYTPRIEYIKSKNGEIYLTHTEVPPQLGGKGIGSQLAEKALKDIEKQGLRLVPLCPFVAGYIHKHPEWKRIVLRGVHV
;
A
#
# COMPACT_ATOMS: atom_id res chain seq x y z
N MET A 1 5.80 -21.74 -5.66
CA MET A 1 6.72 -20.82 -4.95
C MET A 1 6.26 -19.41 -5.27
N GLU A 2 5.51 -18.80 -4.35
CA GLU A 2 5.19 -17.37 -4.44
C GLU A 2 6.50 -16.62 -4.16
N LYS A 3 6.94 -15.77 -5.09
CA LYS A 3 8.10 -14.91 -4.83
C LYS A 3 7.65 -13.87 -3.81
N GLU A 4 8.29 -13.86 -2.64
CA GLU A 4 8.12 -12.77 -1.68
C GLU A 4 9.02 -11.61 -2.07
N TYR A 5 8.41 -10.45 -2.30
CA TYR A 5 9.13 -9.21 -2.59
C TYR A 5 9.38 -8.43 -1.29
N GLU A 6 10.56 -7.86 -1.16
CA GLU A 6 10.89 -6.97 -0.04
C GLU A 6 10.24 -5.61 -0.24
N LEU A 7 9.56 -5.12 0.80
CA LEU A 7 8.94 -3.80 0.81
C LEU A 7 10.02 -2.75 1.11
N ILE A 8 10.11 -1.74 0.25
CA ILE A 8 10.95 -0.57 0.47
C ILE A 8 10.01 0.61 0.76
N ASP A 9 10.17 1.27 1.90
CA ASP A 9 9.60 2.60 2.16
C ASP A 9 10.57 3.65 1.61
N ASN A 10 10.29 4.18 0.42
CA ASN A 10 11.09 5.24 -0.19
C ASN A 10 10.54 6.60 0.26
N GLU A 11 11.00 7.05 1.44
CA GLU A 11 10.54 8.30 2.05
C GLU A 11 10.87 9.54 1.21
N GLU A 12 11.99 9.54 0.48
CA GLU A 12 12.38 10.65 -0.41
C GLU A 12 11.41 10.84 -1.57
N ARG A 13 10.84 9.73 -2.08
CA ARG A 13 9.87 9.74 -3.17
C ARG A 13 8.42 9.63 -2.70
N HIS A 14 8.20 9.53 -1.39
CA HIS A 14 6.89 9.31 -0.78
C HIS A 14 6.14 8.11 -1.38
N GLN A 15 6.81 6.96 -1.49
CA GLN A 15 6.20 5.75 -2.04
C GLN A 15 6.72 4.48 -1.38
N TYR A 16 5.82 3.52 -1.21
CA TYR A 16 6.19 2.13 -1.01
C TYR A 16 6.46 1.47 -2.35
N GLU A 17 7.52 0.68 -2.46
CA GLU A 17 7.88 0.03 -3.72
C GLU A 17 8.45 -1.36 -3.54
N PHE A 18 8.29 -2.19 -4.57
CA PHE A 18 9.11 -3.38 -4.77
C PHE A 18 10.04 -3.17 -5.95
N HIS A 19 11.20 -3.79 -5.92
CA HIS A 19 12.09 -3.88 -7.07
C HIS A 19 12.00 -5.28 -7.66
N VAL A 20 11.44 -5.38 -8.87
CA VAL A 20 11.19 -6.66 -9.56
C VAL A 20 11.86 -6.64 -10.92
N GLU A 21 13.05 -7.20 -11.00
CA GLU A 21 13.90 -7.15 -12.20
C GLU A 21 14.12 -5.69 -12.66
N LYS A 22 13.47 -5.26 -13.74
CA LYS A 22 13.53 -3.88 -14.28
C LYS A 22 12.28 -3.04 -13.98
N TYR A 23 11.36 -3.58 -13.20
CA TYR A 23 10.05 -3.00 -12.93
C TYR A 23 9.93 -2.59 -11.46
N THR A 24 9.26 -1.47 -11.22
CA THR A 24 9.05 -0.93 -9.87
C THR A 24 7.56 -0.69 -9.65
N PRO A 25 6.78 -1.73 -9.28
CA PRO A 25 5.43 -1.53 -8.77
C PRO A 25 5.49 -0.72 -7.48
N ARG A 26 4.58 0.24 -7.33
CA ARG A 26 4.62 1.23 -6.24
C ARG A 26 3.24 1.62 -5.73
N ILE A 27 3.19 2.05 -4.48
CA ILE A 27 2.07 2.76 -3.86
C ILE A 27 2.58 4.11 -3.38
N GLU A 28 2.10 5.17 -3.99
CA GLU A 28 2.42 6.55 -3.61
C GLU A 28 1.60 6.95 -2.39
N TYR A 29 2.20 7.78 -1.54
CA TYR A 29 1.56 8.23 -0.30
C TYR A 29 1.83 9.68 0.04
N ILE A 30 1.06 10.20 0.99
CA ILE A 30 1.33 11.46 1.69
C ILE A 30 1.31 11.17 3.19
N LYS A 31 2.35 11.57 3.94
CA LYS A 31 2.37 11.48 5.42
C LYS A 31 2.05 12.84 6.02
N SER A 32 1.09 12.88 6.94
CA SER A 32 0.72 14.07 7.71
C SER A 32 1.45 14.10 9.05
N LYS A 33 1.68 15.31 9.58
CA LYS A 33 2.25 15.51 10.93
C LYS A 33 1.36 14.97 12.04
N ASN A 34 0.09 14.69 11.77
CA ASN A 34 -0.88 14.16 12.74
C ASN A 34 -0.89 12.61 12.81
N GLY A 35 0.14 11.95 12.28
CA GLY A 35 0.23 10.48 12.27
C GLY A 35 -0.78 9.83 11.33
N GLU A 36 -1.07 10.47 10.19
CA GLU A 36 -1.95 9.95 9.16
C GLU A 36 -1.15 9.70 7.89
N ILE A 37 -1.50 8.65 7.15
CA ILE A 37 -0.93 8.34 5.85
C ILE A 37 -2.03 8.14 4.82
N TYR A 38 -1.91 8.86 3.71
CA TYR A 38 -2.85 8.83 2.61
C TYR A 38 -2.23 8.00 1.49
N LEU A 39 -2.79 6.83 1.18
CA LEU A 39 -2.33 6.06 0.02
C LEU A 39 -3.08 6.56 -1.21
N THR A 40 -2.39 7.27 -2.10
CA THR A 40 -2.99 8.10 -3.15
C THR A 40 -3.09 7.39 -4.49
N HIS A 41 -2.07 6.61 -4.84
CA HIS A 41 -2.00 5.94 -6.13
C HIS A 41 -1.30 4.60 -6.00
N THR A 42 -1.69 3.64 -6.83
CA THR A 42 -1.03 2.33 -6.94
C THR A 42 -0.77 2.06 -8.41
N GLU A 43 0.49 1.84 -8.76
CA GLU A 43 0.90 1.50 -10.12
C GLU A 43 1.62 0.16 -10.10
N VAL A 44 1.13 -0.77 -10.92
CA VAL A 44 1.80 -2.05 -11.17
C VAL A 44 2.04 -2.15 -12.68
N PRO A 45 3.29 -2.26 -13.14
CA PRO A 45 3.59 -2.42 -14.55
C PRO A 45 2.80 -3.60 -15.17
N PRO A 46 2.21 -3.45 -16.36
CA PRO A 46 1.35 -4.48 -16.97
C PRO A 46 2.03 -5.85 -17.10
N GLN A 47 3.35 -5.90 -17.26
CA GLN A 47 4.15 -7.13 -17.35
C GLN A 47 4.21 -7.92 -16.04
N LEU A 48 3.86 -7.25 -14.94
CA LEU A 48 3.69 -7.81 -13.60
C LEU A 48 2.21 -8.08 -13.26
N GLY A 49 1.28 -7.70 -14.14
CA GLY A 49 -0.16 -7.91 -13.97
C GLY A 49 -0.52 -9.39 -13.84
N GLY A 50 -1.60 -9.67 -13.12
CA GLY A 50 -2.12 -11.04 -12.92
C GLY A 50 -1.28 -11.94 -11.99
N LYS A 51 -0.15 -11.45 -11.46
CA LYS A 51 0.77 -12.22 -10.61
C LYS A 51 0.58 -11.96 -9.10
N GLY A 52 -0.46 -11.24 -8.70
CA GLY A 52 -0.74 -10.92 -7.30
C GLY A 52 0.20 -9.87 -6.67
N ILE A 53 1.12 -9.28 -7.44
CA ILE A 53 2.15 -8.36 -6.94
C ILE A 53 1.54 -7.11 -6.28
N GLY A 54 0.50 -6.52 -6.88
CA GLY A 54 -0.18 -5.36 -6.29
C GLY A 54 -0.84 -5.68 -4.94
N SER A 55 -1.43 -6.87 -4.80
CA SER A 55 -2.03 -7.32 -3.55
C SER A 55 -0.98 -7.54 -2.46
N GLN A 56 0.15 -8.16 -2.79
CA GLN A 56 1.27 -8.32 -1.85
C GLN A 56 1.85 -6.95 -1.44
N LEU A 57 1.98 -6.02 -2.38
CA LEU A 57 2.47 -4.67 -2.11
C LEU A 57 1.53 -3.92 -1.16
N ALA A 58 0.22 -3.98 -1.41
CA ALA A 58 -0.77 -3.42 -0.51
C ALA A 58 -0.70 -4.07 0.87
N GLU A 59 -0.69 -5.39 0.97
CA GLU A 59 -0.62 -6.08 2.26
C GLU A 59 0.61 -5.68 3.07
N LYS A 60 1.79 -5.67 2.44
CA LYS A 60 3.04 -5.31 3.12
C LYS A 60 3.05 -3.84 3.53
N ALA A 61 2.58 -2.94 2.66
CA ALA A 61 2.43 -1.53 3.00
C ALA A 61 1.48 -1.33 4.20
N LEU A 62 0.34 -2.03 4.24
CA LEU A 62 -0.60 -1.94 5.36
C LEU A 62 -0.01 -2.47 6.67
N LYS A 63 0.75 -3.57 6.64
CA LYS A 63 1.50 -4.08 7.80
C LYS A 63 2.51 -3.07 8.31
N ASP A 64 3.24 -2.43 7.41
CA ASP A 64 4.24 -1.43 7.75
C ASP A 64 3.60 -0.18 8.37
N ILE A 65 2.51 0.32 7.78
CA ILE A 65 1.70 1.43 8.32
C ILE A 65 1.20 1.12 9.74
N GLU A 66 0.70 -0.10 9.96
CA GLU A 66 0.28 -0.56 11.29
C GLU A 66 1.46 -0.56 12.28
N LYS A 67 2.62 -1.07 11.85
CA LYS A 67 3.83 -1.13 12.67
C LYS A 67 4.38 0.26 13.01
N GLN A 68 4.22 1.24 12.12
CA GLN A 68 4.53 2.64 12.36
C GLN A 68 3.50 3.35 13.25
N GLY A 69 2.35 2.72 13.55
CA GLY A 69 1.28 3.31 14.33
C GLY A 69 0.51 4.43 13.60
N LEU A 70 0.58 4.45 12.27
CA LEU A 70 -0.06 5.47 11.43
C LEU A 70 -1.53 5.11 11.16
N ARG A 71 -2.36 6.15 10.99
CA ARG A 71 -3.77 6.01 10.60
C ARG A 71 -3.92 6.13 9.09
N LEU A 72 -4.49 5.11 8.45
CA LEU A 72 -4.60 5.01 7.01
C LEU A 72 -5.81 5.77 6.46
N VAL A 73 -5.60 6.53 5.39
CA VAL A 73 -6.64 7.08 4.52
C VAL A 73 -6.44 6.51 3.10
N PRO A 74 -7.23 5.51 2.68
CA PRO A 74 -7.04 4.82 1.39
C PRO A 74 -7.74 5.58 0.25
N LEU A 75 -7.10 6.62 -0.28
CA LEU A 75 -7.65 7.41 -1.39
C LEU A 75 -7.58 6.68 -2.74
N CYS A 76 -6.61 5.78 -2.90
CA CYS A 76 -6.48 4.97 -4.10
C CYS A 76 -7.62 3.93 -4.18
N PRO A 77 -8.38 3.86 -5.29
CA PRO A 77 -9.43 2.86 -5.47
C PRO A 77 -8.94 1.41 -5.36
N PHE A 78 -7.70 1.13 -5.77
CA PHE A 78 -7.10 -0.18 -5.63
C PHE A 78 -6.94 -0.58 -4.16
N VAL A 79 -6.38 0.30 -3.33
CA VAL A 79 -6.19 0.06 -1.90
C VAL A 79 -7.54 -0.03 -1.19
N ALA A 80 -8.50 0.85 -1.50
CA ALA A 80 -9.85 0.78 -0.96
C ALA A 80 -10.51 -0.57 -1.31
N GLY A 81 -10.42 -0.99 -2.57
CA GLY A 81 -10.93 -2.30 -3.02
C GLY A 81 -10.22 -3.49 -2.38
N TYR A 82 -8.92 -3.36 -2.08
CA TYR A 82 -8.18 -4.37 -1.31
C TYR A 82 -8.73 -4.46 0.12
N ILE A 83 -8.90 -3.34 0.83
CA ILE A 83 -9.47 -3.33 2.19
C ILE A 83 -10.91 -3.84 2.21
N HIS A 84 -11.69 -3.58 1.16
CA HIS A 84 -13.04 -4.12 1.05
C HIS A 84 -13.06 -5.66 1.03
N LYS A 85 -12.08 -6.28 0.34
CA LYS A 85 -11.89 -7.74 0.31
C LYS A 85 -11.25 -8.27 1.59
N HIS A 86 -10.50 -7.43 2.30
CA HIS A 86 -9.72 -7.74 3.49
C HIS A 86 -10.14 -6.81 4.65
N PRO A 87 -11.37 -6.98 5.20
CA PRO A 87 -11.95 -6.07 6.17
C PRO A 87 -11.17 -6.01 7.49
N GLU A 88 -10.29 -6.96 7.77
CA GLU A 88 -9.39 -6.94 8.93
C GLU A 88 -8.53 -5.66 8.97
N TRP A 89 -8.24 -5.05 7.82
CA TRP A 89 -7.46 -3.81 7.71
C TRP A 89 -8.23 -2.56 8.12
N LYS A 90 -9.56 -2.64 8.28
CA LYS A 90 -10.36 -1.49 8.76
C LYS A 90 -9.92 -1.00 10.14
N ARG A 91 -9.21 -1.82 10.92
CA ARG A 91 -8.65 -1.46 12.23
C ARG A 91 -7.63 -0.31 12.21
N ILE A 92 -6.90 -0.13 11.10
CA ILE A 92 -5.93 0.97 10.94
C ILE A 92 -6.47 2.14 10.13
N VAL A 93 -7.66 1.99 9.54
CA VAL A 93 -8.30 3.07 8.77
C VAL A 93 -8.72 4.19 9.71
N LEU A 94 -8.47 5.43 9.31
CA LEU A 94 -8.87 6.62 10.04
C LEU A 94 -10.39 6.59 10.31
N ARG A 95 -10.78 6.79 11.58
CA ARG A 95 -12.20 6.81 11.97
C ARG A 95 -12.96 7.87 11.16
N GLY A 96 -14.12 7.49 10.62
CA GLY A 96 -14.95 8.34 9.77
C GLY A 96 -14.67 8.20 8.28
N VAL A 97 -13.60 7.49 7.88
CA VAL A 97 -13.37 7.11 6.49
C VAL A 97 -14.08 5.78 6.21
N HIS A 98 -14.90 5.76 5.15
CA HIS A 98 -15.65 4.58 4.73
C HIS A 98 -15.03 3.96 3.47
N VAL A 99 -14.78 2.66 3.53
CA VAL A 99 -14.27 1.80 2.45
C VAL A 99 -15.05 0.49 2.35
#